data_AF-A0A935JPA2-F1
#
_entry.id   AF-A0A935JPA2-F1
#
_cell.length_a   1.000
_cell.length_b   1.000
_cell.length_c   1.000
_cell.angle_alpha   90.00
_cell.angle_beta   90.00
_cell.angle_gamma   90.00
#
_symmetry.space_group_name_H-M   'P 1'
#
loop_
_entity.id
_entity.type
_entity.pdbx_description
1 polymer ?
#
loop_
_entity_poly.entity_id
_entity_poly.type
_entity_poly.pdbx_seq_one_letter_code
_entity_poly.pdbx_strand_id
1 'polypeptide(L)'
;MNFQGKFRKFSNEVKILARGGGKIRIAFDLVYPYTMRNGEPMVNMGSLDAEAYIEADVAKYTSEDGKCTIAIKFVRAGTIKVTQDGTDGECGFGNNVMAGGTYTKVSSKRPTFKETN
;
A
#
# COMPACT_ATOMS: atom_id res chain seq x y z
N MET A 1 5.66 -0.29 19.09
CA MET A 1 6.04 -0.77 17.75
C MET A 1 6.47 0.42 16.90
N ASN A 2 7.43 0.25 15.98
CA ASN A 2 7.81 1.32 15.07
C ASN A 2 6.99 1.21 13.76
N PHE A 3 5.98 2.06 13.63
CA PHE A 3 5.03 2.10 12.52
C PHE A 3 5.57 2.83 11.28
N GLN A 4 6.85 2.61 10.96
CA GLN A 4 7.48 3.26 9.81
C GLN A 4 8.43 2.34 9.06
N GLY A 5 8.65 2.68 7.80
CA GLY A 5 9.64 2.05 6.94
C GLY A 5 9.11 1.81 5.54
N LYS A 6 9.91 1.08 4.76
CA LYS A 6 9.54 0.55 3.45
C LYS A 6 9.33 -0.96 3.55
N PHE A 7 8.25 -1.44 2.97
CA PHE A 7 7.86 -2.85 2.94
C PHE A 7 7.68 -3.29 1.49
N ARG A 8 7.88 -4.56 1.21
CA ARG A 8 7.82 -5.11 -0.14
C ARG A 8 7.13 -6.46 -0.20
N LYS A 9 6.39 -6.69 -1.29
CA LYS A 9 5.80 -7.96 -1.71
C LYS A 9 6.01 -8.09 -3.22
N PHE A 10 6.92 -8.98 -3.63
CA PHE A 10 7.37 -9.06 -5.03
C PHE A 10 7.83 -7.67 -5.52
N SER A 11 7.27 -7.16 -6.61
CA SER A 11 7.55 -5.83 -7.17
C SER A 11 6.73 -4.70 -6.53
N ASN A 12 5.80 -5.00 -5.62
CA ASN A 12 4.96 -4.00 -4.96
C ASN A 12 5.67 -3.42 -3.73
N GLU A 13 5.65 -2.10 -3.57
CA GLU A 13 6.22 -1.41 -2.40
C GLU A 13 5.14 -0.68 -1.59
N VAL A 14 5.33 -0.65 -0.27
CA VAL A 14 4.54 0.16 0.66
C VAL A 14 5.49 0.99 1.51
N LYS A 15 5.29 2.30 1.54
CA LYS A 15 5.96 3.22 2.45
C LYS A 15 4.99 3.62 3.55
N ILE A 16 5.48 3.59 4.79
CA ILE A 16 4.71 4.03 5.95
C ILE A 16 5.54 5.01 6.75
N LEU A 17 4.94 6.15 7.11
CA LEU A 17 5.54 7.16 7.97
C LEU A 17 4.54 7.65 9.02
N ALA A 18 4.86 7.40 10.29
CA ALA A 18 4.10 7.96 11.40
C ALA A 18 4.17 9.50 11.41
N ARG A 19 3.03 10.14 11.65
CA ARG A 19 2.89 11.61 11.77
C ARG A 19 2.56 12.09 13.19
N GLY A 20 2.30 11.17 14.11
CA GLY A 20 1.84 11.48 15.47
C GLY A 20 0.31 11.57 15.54
N GLY A 21 -0.23 11.58 16.76
CA GLY A 21 -1.69 11.71 16.98
C GLY A 21 -2.54 10.62 16.32
N GLY A 22 -2.02 9.39 16.19
CA GLY A 22 -2.71 8.29 15.51
C GLY A 22 -2.77 8.41 13.99
N LYS A 23 -2.05 9.36 13.37
CA LYS A 23 -1.96 9.51 11.91
C LYS A 23 -0.70 8.89 11.35
N ILE A 24 -0.82 8.27 10.19
CA ILE A 24 0.30 7.80 9.38
C ILE A 24 0.08 8.20 7.91
N ARG A 25 1.16 8.51 7.18
CA ARG A 25 1.12 8.61 5.72
C ARG A 25 1.49 7.26 5.13
N ILE A 26 0.67 6.77 4.21
CA ILE A 26 0.89 5.53 3.47
C ILE A 26 1.09 5.87 2.00
N ALA A 27 2.02 5.18 1.35
CA ALA A 27 2.12 5.23 -0.10
C ALA A 27 2.34 3.83 -0.67
N PHE A 28 1.61 3.50 -1.73
CA PHE A 28 1.69 2.24 -2.45
C PHE A 28 2.20 2.51 -3.86
N ASP A 29 3.17 1.70 -4.27
CA ASP A 29 3.62 1.58 -5.65
C ASP A 29 3.32 0.13 -6.07
N LEU A 30 2.27 -0.08 -6.87
CA LEU A 30 1.71 -1.39 -7.19
C LEU A 30 1.94 -1.79 -8.64
N VAL A 31 2.15 -3.08 -8.87
CA VAL A 31 2.55 -3.67 -10.14
C VAL A 31 1.84 -5.01 -10.32
N TYR A 32 1.12 -5.15 -11.44
CA TYR A 32 0.59 -6.41 -11.94
C TYR A 32 1.24 -6.75 -13.28
N PRO A 33 2.28 -7.61 -13.29
CA PRO A 33 2.88 -8.10 -14.53
C PRO A 33 2.00 -9.19 -15.18
N TYR A 34 1.92 -9.18 -16.50
CA TYR A 34 1.26 -10.21 -17.29
C TYR A 34 1.92 -10.36 -18.66
N THR A 35 1.56 -11.40 -19.39
CA THR A 35 2.05 -11.64 -20.75
C THR A 35 0.89 -11.55 -21.72
N MET A 36 1.06 -10.79 -22.80
CA MET A 36 0.09 -10.72 -23.88
C MET A 36 0.04 -12.04 -24.66
N ARG A 37 -1.00 -12.22 -25.50
CA ARG A 37 -1.14 -13.41 -26.35
C ARG A 37 0.03 -13.62 -27.31
N ASN A 38 0.71 -12.55 -27.72
CA ASN A 38 1.89 -12.58 -28.59
C ASN A 38 3.19 -12.92 -27.84
N GLY A 39 3.14 -13.17 -26.52
CA GLY A 39 4.31 -13.47 -25.69
C GLY A 39 5.02 -12.26 -25.11
N GLU A 40 4.59 -11.03 -25.42
CA GLU A 40 5.24 -9.82 -24.89
C GLU A 40 4.88 -9.56 -23.42
N PRO A 41 5.86 -9.22 -22.57
CA PRO A 41 5.61 -8.86 -21.18
C PRO A 41 4.99 -7.47 -21.09
N MET A 42 3.97 -7.34 -20.26
CA MET A 42 3.26 -6.10 -19.96
C MET A 42 3.11 -5.91 -18.46
N VAL A 43 2.86 -4.67 -18.07
CA VAL A 43 2.69 -4.30 -16.67
C VAL A 43 1.55 -3.29 -16.54
N ASN A 44 0.59 -3.60 -15.68
CA ASN A 44 -0.33 -2.61 -15.16
C ASN A 44 0.25 -2.07 -13.84
N MET A 45 0.13 -0.76 -13.64
CA MET A 45 0.62 -0.07 -12.45
C MET A 45 -0.51 0.71 -11.81
N GLY A 46 -0.47 0.80 -10.48
CA GLY A 46 -1.37 1.60 -9.68
C GLY A 46 -0.63 2.20 -8.49
N SER A 47 -1.15 3.27 -7.94
CA SER A 47 -0.56 3.93 -6.78
C SER A 47 -1.59 4.48 -5.83
N LEU A 48 -1.17 4.70 -4.60
CA LEU A 48 -1.90 5.42 -3.56
C LEU A 48 -0.91 6.26 -2.79
N ASP A 49 -1.25 7.50 -2.46
CA ASP A 49 -0.56 8.29 -1.45
C ASP A 49 -1.64 8.99 -0.61
N ALA A 50 -1.73 8.61 0.66
CA ALA A 50 -2.84 9.02 1.51
C ALA A 50 -2.45 9.10 2.98
N GLU A 51 -3.25 9.85 3.74
CA GLU A 51 -3.26 9.75 5.20
C GLU A 51 -4.20 8.62 5.65
N ALA A 52 -3.75 7.88 6.66
CA ALA A 52 -4.51 6.82 7.31
C ALA A 52 -4.47 7.02 8.82
N TYR A 53 -5.49 6.51 9.50
CA TYR A 53 -5.57 6.51 10.95
C TYR A 53 -5.20 5.14 11.47
N ILE A 54 -4.35 5.10 12.51
CA ILE A 54 -3.95 3.87 13.18
C ILE A 54 -4.59 3.78 14.55
N GLU A 55 -5.25 2.66 14.78
CA GLU A 55 -5.78 2.25 16.08
C GLU A 55 -5.14 0.91 16.45
N ALA A 56 -4.51 0.86 17.63
CA ALA A 56 -3.72 -0.27 18.08
C ALA A 56 -2.65 -0.72 17.05
N ASP A 57 -2.91 -1.81 16.32
CA ASP A 57 -2.01 -2.42 15.34
C ASP A 57 -2.57 -2.40 13.91
N VAL A 58 -3.65 -1.67 13.65
CA VAL A 58 -4.28 -1.59 12.32
C VAL A 58 -4.40 -0.14 11.87
N ALA A 59 -3.80 0.17 10.73
CA ALA A 59 -4.02 1.43 10.04
C ALA A 59 -5.07 1.28 8.95
N LYS A 60 -6.02 2.22 8.87
CA LYS A 60 -7.11 2.18 7.91
C LYS A 60 -7.16 3.48 7.10
N TYR A 61 -7.25 3.32 5.80
CA TYR A 61 -7.62 4.35 4.83
C TYR A 61 -8.93 3.93 4.16
N THR A 62 -9.79 4.90 3.87
CA THR A 62 -11.01 4.72 3.08
C THR A 62 -11.07 5.87 2.08
N SER A 63 -11.39 5.58 0.82
CA SER A 63 -11.55 6.58 -0.24
C SER A 63 -12.67 7.56 0.07
N GLU A 64 -12.64 8.73 -0.56
CA GLU A 64 -13.65 9.78 -0.35
C GLU A 64 -15.07 9.32 -0.72
N ASP A 65 -15.19 8.45 -1.72
CA ASP A 65 -16.45 7.84 -2.15
C ASP A 65 -16.85 6.60 -1.34
N GLY A 66 -16.02 6.18 -0.38
CA GLY A 66 -16.26 5.06 0.51
C GLY A 66 -16.14 3.67 -0.13
N LYS A 67 -15.81 3.56 -1.42
CA LYS A 67 -15.81 2.28 -2.14
C LYS A 67 -14.53 1.46 -1.98
N CYS A 68 -13.42 2.12 -1.65
CA CYS A 68 -12.16 1.45 -1.39
C CYS A 68 -11.73 1.63 0.06
N THR A 69 -11.39 0.54 0.73
CA THR A 69 -10.77 0.56 2.05
C THR A 69 -9.48 -0.24 2.02
N ILE A 70 -8.39 0.37 2.49
CA ILE A 70 -7.11 -0.29 2.70
C ILE A 70 -6.85 -0.40 4.20
N ALA A 71 -6.70 -1.63 4.68
CA ALA A 71 -6.30 -1.92 6.06
C ALA A 71 -4.90 -2.53 6.10
N ILE A 72 -4.03 -1.98 6.94
CA ILE A 72 -2.66 -2.42 7.14
C ILE A 72 -2.51 -2.89 8.59
N LYS A 73 -2.44 -4.21 8.79
CA LYS A 73 -2.19 -4.81 10.11
C LYS A 73 -0.70 -5.02 10.33
N PHE A 74 -0.16 -4.48 11.42
CA PHE A 74 1.21 -4.69 11.87
C PHE A 74 1.33 -6.01 12.64
N VAL A 75 1.40 -7.12 11.91
CA VAL A 75 1.35 -8.48 12.47
C VAL A 75 2.49 -8.76 13.45
N ARG A 76 3.71 -8.36 13.10
CA ARG A 76 4.90 -8.45 13.96
C ARG A 76 5.98 -7.50 13.44
N ALA A 77 7.08 -7.39 14.18
CA ALA A 77 8.22 -6.59 13.74
C ALA A 77 8.65 -6.98 12.31
N GLY A 78 8.62 -6.01 11.41
CA GLY A 78 9.03 -6.18 10.02
C GLY A 78 8.01 -6.85 9.09
N THR A 79 6.81 -7.18 9.55
CA THR A 79 5.78 -7.81 8.72
C THR A 79 4.45 -7.11 8.86
N ILE A 80 3.87 -6.73 7.72
CA ILE A 80 2.52 -6.16 7.64
C ILE A 80 1.64 -7.05 6.76
N LYS A 81 0.34 -7.09 7.07
CA LYS A 81 -0.68 -7.68 6.21
C LYS A 81 -1.58 -6.55 5.71
N VAL A 82 -1.65 -6.38 4.41
CA VAL A 82 -2.53 -5.43 3.74
C VAL A 82 -3.77 -6.18 3.26
N THR A 83 -4.94 -5.64 3.58
CA THR A 83 -6.23 -6.06 3.05
C THR A 83 -6.83 -4.90 2.27
N GLN A 84 -7.39 -5.22 1.12
CA GLN A 84 -8.15 -4.31 0.28
C GLN A 84 -9.60 -4.78 0.29
N ASP A 85 -10.50 -3.86 0.58
CA ASP A 85 -11.93 -4.00 0.39
C ASP A 85 -12.34 -3.01 -0.69
N GLY A 86 -13.11 -3.46 -1.68
CA GLY A 86 -13.28 -2.81 -2.97
C GLY A 86 -12.43 -3.42 -4.10
N THR A 87 -12.93 -3.31 -5.32
CA THR A 87 -12.27 -3.76 -6.55
C THR A 87 -11.06 -2.90 -6.91
N ASP A 88 -10.24 -3.40 -7.84
CA ASP A 88 -9.14 -2.64 -8.47
C ASP A 88 -9.60 -1.31 -9.07
N GLY A 89 -10.78 -1.29 -9.72
CA GLY A 89 -11.41 -0.09 -10.26
C GLY A 89 -11.89 0.88 -9.19
N GLU A 90 -12.55 0.38 -8.13
CA GLU A 90 -13.01 1.21 -7.00
C GLU A 90 -11.86 1.83 -6.20
N CYS A 91 -10.73 1.12 -6.12
CA CYS A 91 -9.51 1.65 -5.51
C CYS A 91 -8.67 2.53 -6.45
N GLY A 92 -9.06 2.66 -7.72
CA GLY A 92 -8.34 3.48 -8.71
C GLY A 92 -6.95 2.93 -9.07
N PHE A 93 -6.67 1.65 -8.81
CA PHE A 93 -5.36 1.06 -9.07
C PHE A 93 -5.19 0.61 -10.52
N GLY A 94 -6.29 0.50 -11.27
CA GLY A 94 -6.29 0.02 -12.64
C GLY A 94 -6.33 -1.50 -12.75
N ASN A 95 -6.59 -2.00 -13.97
CA ASN A 95 -6.96 -3.39 -14.21
C ASN A 95 -6.01 -4.42 -13.56
N ASN A 96 -6.57 -5.27 -12.71
CA ASN A 96 -5.93 -6.35 -11.95
C ASN A 96 -4.86 -5.91 -10.94
N VAL A 97 -4.74 -4.61 -10.66
CA VAL A 97 -3.76 -4.10 -9.69
C VAL A 97 -4.41 -4.09 -8.30
N MET A 98 -3.88 -4.92 -7.39
CA MET A 98 -4.42 -5.10 -6.04
C MET A 98 -3.35 -4.86 -4.98
N ALA A 99 -3.73 -4.20 -3.87
CA ALA A 99 -2.83 -3.93 -2.74
C ALA A 99 -2.73 -5.10 -1.75
N GLY A 100 -3.62 -6.08 -1.84
CA GLY A 100 -3.75 -7.17 -0.87
C GLY A 100 -2.51 -8.06 -0.78
N GLY A 101 -2.09 -8.39 0.45
CA GLY A 101 -1.09 -9.41 0.73
C GLY A 101 -0.20 -9.12 1.92
N THR A 102 0.79 -9.99 2.13
CA THR A 102 1.78 -9.84 3.21
C THR A 102 3.04 -9.18 2.66
N TYR A 103 3.49 -8.12 3.31
CA TYR A 103 4.70 -7.39 2.94
C TYR A 103 5.74 -7.47 4.06
N THR A 104 7.01 -7.55 3.66
CA THR A 104 8.15 -7.61 4.58
C THR A 104 8.94 -6.31 4.53
N LYS A 105 9.39 -5.82 5.69
CA LYS A 105 10.18 -4.60 5.80
C LYS A 105 11.53 -4.80 5.11
N VAL A 106 11.85 -3.90 4.18
CA VAL A 106 13.13 -3.84 3.47
C VAL A 106 13.99 -2.65 3.91
N SER A 107 13.40 -1.68 4.62
CA SER A 107 14.14 -0.56 5.21
C SER A 107 13.41 0.03 6.39
N SER A 108 14.16 0.32 7.46
CA SER A 108 13.69 1.07 8.64
C SER A 108 13.99 2.57 8.56
N LYS A 109 14.71 3.02 7.52
CA LYS A 109 14.99 4.44 7.30
C LYS A 109 13.66 5.19 7.13
N ARG A 110 13.63 6.44 7.59
CA ARG A 110 12.49 7.34 7.36
C ARG A 110 12.24 7.44 5.84
N PRO A 111 11.08 6.98 5.34
CA PRO A 111 10.83 6.99 3.91
C PRO A 111 10.58 8.42 3.41
N THR A 112 11.03 8.69 2.19
CA THR A 112 10.71 9.90 1.45
C THR A 112 9.46 9.69 0.61
N PHE A 113 8.63 10.72 0.55
CA PHE A 113 7.43 10.77 -0.29
C PHE A 113 7.67 11.84 -1.35
N LYS A 114 7.10 11.66 -2.54
CA LYS A 114 7.11 12.74 -3.53
C LYS A 114 6.15 13.81 -3.03
N GLU A 115 6.55 15.08 -3.13
CA GLU A 115 5.64 16.20 -2.92
C GLU A 115 4.63 16.19 -4.06
N THR A 116 3.34 16.18 -3.73
CA THR A 116 2.27 16.48 -4.69
C THR A 116 2.11 18.00 -4.69
N ASN A 117 2.56 18.65 -5.76
CA ASN A 117 2.23 20.06 -6.04
C ASN A 117 0.74 20.21 -6.36
#